data_AF-A0A958J068-F1
#
_entry.id   AF-A0A958J068-F1
#
_cell.length_a   1.000
_cell.length_b   1.000
_cell.length_c   1.000
_cell.angle_alpha   90.00
_cell.angle_beta   90.00
_cell.angle_gamma   90.00
#
_symmetry.space_group_name_H-M   'P 1'
#
loop_
_entity.id
_entity.type
_entity.pdbx_description
1 polymer ?
#
loop_
_entity_poly.entity_id
_entity_poly.type
_entity_poly.pdbx_seq_one_letter_code
_entity_poly.pdbx_strand_id
1 'polypeptide(L)' 'SIGTAAAPGVGILMLVIVLQQVGVPLEGIALILAVDRLLDMLRTVVNITSDATASVIVAATEGQLHEPPNESKGV' A
#
# COMPACT_ATOMS: atom_id res chain seq x y z
N SER A 1 10.31 3.09 6.94
CA SER A 1 10.48 4.23 7.85
C SER A 1 9.10 4.62 8.39
N ILE A 2 8.95 4.69 9.71
CA ILE A 2 7.81 5.37 10.34
C ILE A 2 8.02 6.86 10.02
N GLY A 3 7.30 7.39 9.04
CA GLY A 3 7.36 8.83 8.72
C GLY A 3 7.86 9.24 7.33
N THR A 4 8.06 8.32 6.37
CA THR A 4 8.11 8.76 4.96
C THR A 4 6.68 8.78 4.44
N ALA A 5 6.06 9.96 4.32
CA ALA A 5 4.84 10.11 3.53
C ALA A 5 5.11 9.43 2.19
N ALA A 6 4.22 8.52 1.77
CA ALA A 6 4.40 7.75 0.53
C ALA A 6 4.51 8.74 -0.65
N ALA A 7 5.73 9.09 -1.02
CA ALA A 7 6.00 9.96 -2.15
C ALA A 7 5.85 9.11 -3.42
N PRO A 8 5.05 9.56 -4.40
CA PRO A 8 4.85 8.83 -5.63
C PRO A 8 6.19 8.51 -6.30
N GLY A 9 6.39 7.26 -6.72
CA GLY A 9 7.57 6.82 -7.48
C GLY A 9 8.81 6.37 -6.67
N VAL A 10 8.85 6.55 -5.34
CA VAL A 10 10.02 6.09 -4.52
C VAL A 10 10.16 4.56 -4.54
N GLY A 11 9.04 3.83 -4.60
CA GLY A 11 9.05 2.37 -4.66
C GLY A 11 9.65 1.83 -5.96
N ILE A 12 9.36 2.51 -7.07
CA ILE A 12 9.86 2.11 -8.38
C ILE A 12 11.34 2.44 -8.56
N LEU A 13 11.83 3.54 -7.99
CA LEU A 13 13.28 3.80 -7.99
C LEU A 13 14.06 2.68 -7.31
N MET A 14 13.58 2.19 -6.17
CA MET A 14 14.19 1.04 -5.48
C MET A 14 14.12 -0.24 -6.33
N LEU A 15 12.99 -0.48 -7.02
CA LEU A 15 12.83 -1.61 -7.92
C LEU A 15 13.80 -1.55 -9.11
N VAL A 16 13.96 -0.38 -9.74
CA VAL A 16 14.91 -0.17 -10.85
C VAL A 16 16.34 -0.50 -10.41
N ILE A 17 16.76 -0.02 -9.23
CA ILE A 17 18.10 -0.31 -8.69
C ILE A 17 18.30 -1.82 -8.54
N VAL A 18 17.33 -2.53 -7.95
CA VAL A 18 17.40 -3.98 -7.75
C VAL A 18 17.45 -4.73 -9.08
N LEU A 19 16.59 -4.37 -10.05
CA LEU A 19 16.56 -4.99 -11.37
C LEU A 19 17.88 -4.82 -12.13
N GLN A 20 18.52 -3.66 -12.00
CA GLN A 20 19.87 -3.45 -12.54
C GLN A 20 20.92 -4.33 -11.87
N GLN A 21 20.84 -4.54 -10.54
CA GLN A 21 21.77 -5.42 -9.83
C GLN A 21 21.67 -6.89 -10.26
N VAL A 22 20.48 -7.36 -10.64
CA VAL A 22 20.25 -8.73 -11.13
C VAL A 22 20.41 -8.87 -12.65
N GLY A 23 20.87 -7.83 -13.35
CA GLY A 23 21.23 -7.87 -14.77
C GLY A 23 20.05 -7.75 -15.75
N VAL A 24 18.92 -7.20 -15.32
CA VAL A 24 17.76 -7.00 -16.20
C VAL A 24 18.08 -5.90 -17.22
N PRO A 25 17.83 -6.15 -18.52
CA PRO A 25 18.09 -5.17 -19.57
C PRO A 25 17.20 -3.92 -19.44
N LEU A 26 17.69 -2.78 -19.91
CA LEU A 26 17.02 -1.48 -19.77
C LEU A 26 15.64 -1.46 -20.41
N GLU A 27 15.46 -2.18 -21.51
CA GLU A 27 14.19 -2.32 -22.22
C GLU A 27 13.11 -2.95 -21.33
N GLY A 28 13.47 -3.93 -20.50
CA GLY A 28 12.56 -4.55 -19.54
C GLY A 28 12.17 -3.62 -18.40
N ILE A 29 13.11 -2.78 -17.95
CA ILE A 29 12.88 -1.78 -16.92
C ILE A 29 11.93 -0.67 -17.44
N ALA A 30 12.11 -0.24 -18.69
CA ALA A 30 11.25 0.76 -19.32
C ALA A 30 9.77 0.34 -19.39
N LEU A 31 9.50 -0.96 -19.62
CA LEU A 31 8.14 -1.50 -19.60
C LEU A 31 7.49 -1.40 -18.22
N ILE A 32 8.27 -1.57 -17.15
CA ILE A 32 7.78 -1.46 -15.77
C ILE A 32 7.51 0.02 -15.42
N LEU A 33 8.36 0.94 -15.87
CA LEU A 33 8.13 2.38 -15.73
C LEU A 33 6.84 2.85 -16.43
N ALA A 34 6.45 2.21 -17.55
CA ALA A 34 5.22 2.54 -18.24
C ALA A 34 3.95 2.27 -17.40
N VAL A 35 4.00 1.31 -16.48
CA VAL A 35 2.89 0.95 -15.58
C VAL A 35 3.06 1.47 -14.15
N ASP A 36 4.14 2.23 -13.88
CA ASP A 36 4.50 2.75 -12.55
C ASP A 36 3.32 3.35 -11.80
N ARG A 37 2.59 4.25 -12.46
CA ARG A 37 1.45 4.95 -11.85
C ARG A 37 0.36 4.01 -11.36
N LEU A 38 0.08 2.93 -12.10
CA LEU A 38 -0.91 1.94 -11.69
C LEU A 38 -0.38 1.11 -10.52
N LEU A 39 0.86 0.64 -10.62
CA LEU A 39 1.50 -0.16 -9.56
C LEU A 39 1.64 0.62 -8.25
N ASP A 40 1.94 1.92 -8.32
CA ASP A 40 2.06 2.79 -7.16
C ASP A 40 0.71 3.04 -6.46
N MET A 41 -0.37 3.18 -7.23
CA MET A 41 -1.72 3.25 -6.67
C MET A 41 -2.13 1.93 -5.99
N LEU A 42 -1.89 0.79 -6.64
CA LEU A 42 -2.19 -0.53 -6.06
C LEU A 42 -1.45 -0.73 -4.73
N ARG A 43 -0.17 -0.35 -4.68
CA ARG A 43 0.64 -0.39 -3.47
C ARG A 43 0.05 0.46 -2.34
N THR A 44 -0.49 1.64 -2.67
CA THR A 44 -1.15 2.53 -1.68
C THR A 44 -2.41 1.88 -1.11
N VAL A 45 -3.25 1.29 -1.95
CA VAL A 45 -4.47 0.58 -1.54
C VAL A 45 -4.13 -0.57 -0.60
N VAL A 46 -3.18 -1.42 -1.00
CA VAL A 46 -2.78 -2.58 -0.19
C VAL A 46 -2.23 -2.14 1.17
N ASN A 47 -1.39 -1.10 1.21
CA ASN A 47 -0.84 -0.59 2.47
C ASN A 47 -1.94 -0.09 3.43
N ILE A 48 -2.94 0.64 2.92
CA ILE A 48 -4.06 1.11 3.75
C ILE A 48 -4.94 -0.06 4.19
N THR A 49 -5.23 -1.02 3.29
CA THR A 49 -6.03 -2.20 3.63
C THR A 49 -5.34 -3.07 4.68
N SER A 50 -4.02 -3.24 4.63
CA SER A 50 -3.28 -4.01 5.64
C SER A 50 -3.31 -3.33 7.00
N ASP A 51 -3.15 -2.00 7.05
CA ASP A 51 -3.22 -1.24 8.31
C ASP A 51 -4.61 -1.34 8.93
N ALA A 52 -5.66 -1.19 8.12
CA ALA A 52 -7.05 -1.38 8.56
C ALA A 52 -7.30 -2.81 9.05
N THR A 53 -6.81 -3.82 8.32
CA THR A 53 -6.95 -5.23 8.69
C THR A 53 -6.24 -5.52 10.02
N ALA A 54 -5.00 -5.07 10.18
CA ALA A 54 -4.25 -5.23 11.42
C ALA A 54 -4.94 -4.52 12.59
N SER A 55 -5.47 -3.31 12.37
CA SER A 55 -6.21 -2.56 13.38
C SER A 55 -7.48 -3.31 13.83
N VAL A 56 -8.25 -3.88 12.90
CA VAL A 56 -9.44 -4.68 13.21
C VAL A 56 -9.07 -5.96 13.96
N ILE A 57 -8.02 -6.66 13.53
CA ILE A 57 -7.53 -7.86 14.22
C ILE A 57 -7.15 -7.53 15.66
N VAL A 58 -6.35 -6.48 15.87
CA VAL A 58 -5.93 -6.04 17.21
C VAL A 58 -7.13 -5.63 18.06
N ALA A 59 -8.06 -4.85 17.50
CA ALA A 59 -9.27 -4.45 18.22
C ALA A 59 -10.13 -5.67 18.62
N ALA A 60 -10.25 -6.67 17.74
CA ALA A 60 -10.96 -7.91 18.07
C ALA A 60 -10.26 -8.72 19.17
N THR A 61 -8.93 -8.84 19.12
CA THR A 61 -8.17 -9.59 20.13
C THR A 61 -8.12 -8.91 21.49
N GLU A 62 -8.15 -7.58 21.53
CA GLU A 62 -8.20 -6.78 22.76
C GLU A 62 -9.63 -6.54 23.28
N GLY A 63 -10.65 -7.09 22.61
CA GLY A 63 -12.05 -6.91 22.99
C GLY A 63 -12.58 -5.48 22.80
N GLN A 64 -11.93 -4.69 21.93
CA GLN A 64 -12.25 -3.28 21.63
C GLN A 64 -12.98 -3.10 20.29
N LEU A 65 -13.38 -4.19 19.63
CA LEU A 65 -14.16 -4.12 18.40
C LEU A 65 -15.61 -3.71 18.72
N HIS A 66 -15.95 -2.44 18.50
CA HIS A 66 -17.32 -1.94 18.71
C HIS A 66 -18.14 -1.97 17.42
N GLU A 67 -19.44 -2.25 17.56
CA GLU A 67 -20.38 -2.03 16.46
C GLU A 67 -20.49 -0.53 16.17
N PRO A 68 -20.52 -0.13 14.88
CA PRO A 68 -20.75 1.27 14.54
C PRO A 68 -22.12 1.72 15.06
N PRO A 69 -22.27 2.99 15.50
CA PRO A 69 -23.56 3.52 15.93
C PRO A 69 -24.63 3.33 14.85
N ASN A 70 -25.77 2.74 15.21
CA ASN A 70 -26.86 2.53 14.27
C ASN A 70 -27.57 3.87 13.96
N GLU A 71 -27.30 4.45 12.78
CA GLU A 71 -27.96 5.67 12.29
C GLU A 71 -29.45 5.46 11.88
N SER A 72 -30.02 4.25 12.00
CA SER A 72 -31.40 3.95 11.58
C SER A 72 -32.50 4.30 12.61
N LYS A 73 -32.25 5.20 13.57
CA LYS A 73 -33.29 5.70 14.51
C LYS A 73 -33.44 7.22 14.46
N GLY A 74 -33.88 7.71 13.31
CA GLY A 74 -34.29 9.10 13.12
C GLY A 74 -35.44 9.21 12.10
N VAL A 75 -36.60 8.68 12.47
CA VAL A 75 -37.92 9.18 12.01
C VAL A 75 -38.55 9.85 13.22
#